data_AF-A0A9Q0SII4-F1
#
_entry.id   AF-A0A9Q0SII4-F1
#
_cell.length_a   1.000
_cell.length_b   1.000
_cell.length_c   1.000
_cell.angle_alpha   90.00
_cell.angle_beta   90.00
_cell.angle_gamma   90.00
#
_symmetry.space_group_name_H-M   'P 1'
#
loop_
_entity.id
_entity.type
_entity.pdbx_description
1 polymer ?
#
loop_
_entity_poly.entity_id
_entity_poly.type
_entity_poly.pdbx_seq_one_letter_code
_entity_poly.pdbx_strand_id
1 'polypeptide(L)'
;MFKLLMLLLTFHSSLAANVAKDIFILAGQSNMAGRGGVVHGKWDGNVPPECRPNPSTLRLSANLTWEEAQEPLHADIDVGKTCGIGPGMAFVDGLRANGSRTRVVGLVPCAAGGTKIRKWARGTRLYRQLVSRAGASVKDGGAIRAILWYQGESDTVTKEDADAYRGNMETLITNLRSDLNEPSLPVIQVRPFSISLKILRHQVRFVFSLTIIGQKDTLLIYEKVMKTAVVGMMAVSGPSNSSGGETNNFWFRPHLTERLPCLEEQ
;
A
#
# COMPACT_ATOMS: atom_id res chain seq x y z
N MET A 1 -15.39 -34.39 -53.27
CA MET A 1 -15.06 -32.96 -53.09
C MET A 1 -15.37 -32.46 -51.66
N PHE A 2 -15.11 -33.27 -50.63
CA PHE A 2 -15.45 -33.01 -49.22
C PHE A 2 -14.19 -32.66 -48.39
N LYS A 3 -13.29 -31.85 -48.93
CA LYS A 3 -12.05 -31.39 -48.23
C LYS A 3 -11.89 -29.88 -48.20
N LEU A 4 -12.95 -29.13 -48.53
CA LEU A 4 -12.92 -27.66 -48.55
C LEU A 4 -13.75 -27.01 -47.42
N LEU A 5 -14.25 -27.79 -46.45
CA LEU A 5 -15.13 -27.29 -45.37
C LEU A 5 -14.46 -27.26 -43.98
N MET A 6 -13.15 -27.47 -43.89
CA MET A 6 -12.41 -27.49 -42.61
C MET A 6 -11.16 -26.59 -42.66
N LEU A 7 -11.29 -25.39 -43.22
CA LEU A 7 -10.26 -24.36 -43.11
C LEU A 7 -10.85 -22.94 -43.07
N LEU A 8 -11.94 -22.80 -42.31
CA LEU A 8 -12.48 -21.52 -41.85
C LEU A 8 -12.71 -21.58 -40.33
N LEU A 9 -11.77 -22.20 -39.59
CA LEU A 9 -11.53 -21.80 -38.21
C LEU A 9 -10.77 -20.48 -38.27
N THR A 10 -11.54 -19.43 -38.55
CA THR A 10 -11.11 -18.06 -38.42
C THR A 10 -10.41 -17.91 -37.08
N PHE A 11 -9.19 -17.39 -37.13
CA PHE A 11 -8.47 -16.82 -36.02
C PHE A 11 -9.48 -16.05 -35.16
N HIS A 12 -9.91 -16.64 -34.04
CA HIS A 12 -10.44 -15.86 -32.95
C HIS A 12 -9.22 -15.18 -32.36
N SER A 13 -8.76 -14.12 -33.02
CA SER A 13 -8.03 -13.06 -32.35
C SER A 13 -8.95 -12.63 -31.23
N SER A 14 -8.72 -13.20 -30.05
CA SER A 14 -9.14 -12.61 -28.81
C SER A 14 -8.50 -11.23 -28.79
N LEU A 15 -9.20 -10.24 -29.32
CA LEU A 15 -9.16 -8.92 -28.72
C LEU A 15 -9.76 -9.13 -27.34
N ALA A 16 -8.98 -9.71 -26.42
CA ALA A 16 -9.09 -9.41 -25.03
C ALA A 16 -8.92 -7.90 -24.99
N ALA A 17 -10.04 -7.18 -25.01
CA ALA A 17 -10.06 -5.75 -24.76
C ALA A 17 -9.25 -5.58 -23.50
N ASN A 18 -8.06 -4.99 -23.64
CA ASN A 18 -7.11 -4.90 -22.54
C ASN A 18 -7.76 -3.97 -21.52
N VAL A 19 -8.42 -4.57 -20.53
CA VAL A 19 -9.23 -3.81 -19.58
C VAL A 19 -8.28 -2.89 -18.85
N ALA A 20 -8.47 -1.58 -19.03
CA ALA A 20 -7.62 -0.57 -18.41
C ALA A 20 -7.59 -0.79 -16.89
N LYS A 21 -6.39 -0.94 -16.35
CA LYS A 21 -6.15 -1.19 -14.93
C LYS A 21 -6.04 0.15 -14.20
N ASP A 22 -6.66 0.25 -13.05
CA ASP A 22 -6.32 1.31 -12.09
C ASP A 22 -5.17 0.79 -11.21
N ILE A 23 -4.01 1.43 -11.34
CA ILE A 23 -2.75 0.94 -10.79
C ILE A 23 -2.39 1.71 -9.52
N PHE A 24 -2.03 0.99 -8.46
CA PHE A 24 -1.60 1.54 -7.18
C PHE A 24 -0.20 1.04 -6.84
N ILE A 25 0.72 1.97 -6.61
CA ILE A 25 2.08 1.64 -6.18
C ILE A 25 2.09 1.51 -4.67
N LEU A 26 2.63 0.40 -4.17
CA LEU A 26 2.74 0.12 -2.73
C LEU A 26 4.21 0.28 -2.31
N ALA A 27 4.56 1.41 -1.70
CA ALA A 27 5.94 1.75 -1.39
C ALA A 27 6.13 2.18 0.08
N GLY A 28 7.37 2.09 0.56
CA GLY A 28 7.73 2.40 1.93
C GLY A 28 8.51 1.26 2.59
N GLN A 29 8.28 1.00 3.87
CA GLN A 29 9.01 -0.03 4.62
C GLN A 29 8.15 -1.22 5.06
N SER A 30 8.55 -1.92 6.12
CA SER A 30 7.98 -3.21 6.54
C SER A 30 6.46 -3.18 6.77
N ASN A 31 5.90 -2.07 7.24
CA ASN A 31 4.45 -1.95 7.42
C ASN A 31 3.67 -1.82 6.11
N MET A 32 4.28 -1.29 5.04
CA MET A 32 3.73 -1.43 3.68
C MET A 32 3.96 -2.83 3.12
N ALA A 33 5.17 -3.37 3.33
CA ALA A 33 5.54 -4.68 2.81
C ALA A 33 4.65 -5.81 3.38
N GLY A 34 4.26 -5.65 4.64
CA GLY A 34 3.36 -6.55 5.36
C GLY A 34 4.10 -7.39 6.39
N ARG A 35 3.62 -7.35 7.64
CA ARG A 35 4.14 -8.13 8.78
C ARG A 35 3.02 -8.72 9.65
N GLY A 36 1.75 -8.50 9.29
CA GLY A 36 0.62 -9.09 10.02
C GLY A 36 0.69 -10.63 9.99
N GLY A 37 0.50 -11.26 11.14
CA GLY A 37 0.59 -12.72 11.30
C GLY A 37 2.02 -13.28 11.30
N VAL A 38 3.08 -12.45 11.24
CA VAL A 38 4.47 -12.94 11.29
C VAL A 38 4.94 -13.04 12.75
N VAL A 39 5.20 -14.27 13.21
CA VAL A 39 5.72 -14.56 14.55
C VAL A 39 6.99 -15.40 14.43
N HIS A 40 8.06 -15.01 15.14
CA HIS A 40 9.37 -15.68 15.08
C HIS A 40 9.90 -15.89 13.65
N GLY A 41 9.67 -14.92 12.75
CA GLY A 41 10.12 -15.00 11.37
C GLY A 41 9.33 -15.96 10.49
N LYS A 42 8.16 -16.45 10.94
CA LYS A 42 7.24 -17.27 10.15
C LYS A 42 5.87 -16.62 10.09
N TRP A 43 5.30 -16.52 8.89
CA TRP A 43 3.91 -16.10 8.72
C TRP A 43 2.96 -17.25 9.06
N ASP A 44 1.89 -16.94 9.80
CA ASP A 44 0.88 -17.90 10.23
C ASP A 44 -0.05 -18.38 9.10
N GLY A 45 -0.05 -17.70 7.95
CA GLY A 45 -0.89 -18.02 6.79
C GLY A 45 -2.35 -17.57 6.94
N ASN A 46 -2.69 -16.84 8.01
CA ASN A 46 -4.05 -16.36 8.24
C ASN A 46 -4.35 -15.16 7.33
N VAL A 47 -5.32 -15.32 6.42
CA VAL A 47 -5.77 -14.26 5.51
C VAL A 47 -7.18 -13.79 5.91
N PRO A 48 -7.34 -12.54 6.39
CA PRO A 48 -8.65 -11.97 6.71
C PRO A 48 -9.60 -11.91 5.49
N PRO A 49 -10.92 -11.88 5.69
CA PRO A 49 -11.90 -11.77 4.60
C PRO A 49 -11.63 -10.61 3.64
N GLU A 50 -11.24 -9.45 4.17
CA GLU A 50 -10.96 -8.21 3.42
C GLU A 50 -9.67 -8.32 2.59
N CYS A 51 -8.84 -9.34 2.83
CA CYS A 51 -7.59 -9.58 2.12
C CYS A 51 -7.67 -10.74 1.13
N ARG A 52 -8.86 -11.33 0.92
CA ARG A 52 -9.03 -12.48 0.05
C ARG A 52 -8.73 -12.15 -1.42
N PRO A 53 -8.14 -13.09 -2.18
CA PRO A 53 -7.91 -12.92 -3.61
C PRO A 53 -9.19 -12.64 -4.40
N ASN A 54 -9.03 -11.99 -5.54
CA ASN A 54 -10.12 -11.70 -6.46
C ASN A 54 -9.54 -11.66 -7.90
N PRO A 55 -10.18 -12.28 -8.91
CA PRO A 55 -9.68 -12.29 -10.28
C PRO A 55 -9.47 -10.91 -10.92
N SER A 56 -10.16 -9.89 -10.42
CA SER A 56 -10.01 -8.48 -10.82
C SER A 56 -9.01 -7.70 -9.98
N THR A 57 -8.26 -8.33 -9.08
CA THR A 57 -7.12 -7.74 -8.36
C THR A 57 -5.85 -8.44 -8.81
N LEU A 58 -4.96 -7.69 -9.43
CA LEU A 58 -3.68 -8.18 -9.95
C LEU A 58 -2.52 -7.62 -9.13
N ARG A 59 -1.43 -8.37 -9.07
CA ARG A 59 -0.15 -7.98 -8.49
C ARG A 59 0.93 -8.05 -9.56
N LEU A 60 1.82 -7.06 -9.63
CA LEU A 60 2.99 -7.13 -10.48
C LEU A 60 4.11 -7.89 -9.75
N SER A 61 4.48 -9.06 -10.24
CA SER A 61 5.53 -9.91 -9.66
C SER A 61 6.93 -9.28 -9.79
N ALA A 62 7.94 -9.86 -9.12
CA ALA A 62 9.34 -9.50 -9.29
C ALA A 62 9.81 -9.64 -10.75
N ASN A 63 9.23 -10.58 -11.49
CA ASN A 63 9.51 -10.84 -12.91
C ASN A 63 8.76 -9.90 -13.86
N LEU A 64 8.09 -8.86 -13.33
CA LEU A 64 7.30 -7.89 -14.10
C LEU A 64 6.12 -8.53 -14.86
N THR A 65 5.56 -9.61 -14.30
CA THR A 65 4.36 -10.26 -14.82
C THR A 65 3.17 -9.96 -13.92
N TRP A 66 2.02 -9.68 -14.52
CA TRP A 66 0.76 -9.57 -13.76
C TRP A 66 0.26 -10.96 -13.40
N GLU A 67 -0.07 -11.16 -12.12
CA GLU A 67 -0.68 -12.37 -11.58
C GLU A 67 -1.84 -12.01 -10.65
N GLU A 68 -2.70 -12.97 -10.29
CA GLU A 68 -3.73 -12.73 -9.28
C GLU A 68 -3.08 -12.34 -7.95
N ALA A 69 -3.55 -11.26 -7.34
CA ALA A 69 -2.98 -10.76 -6.10
C ALA A 69 -3.36 -11.67 -4.92
N GLN A 70 -2.32 -12.15 -4.21
CA GLN A 70 -2.45 -12.95 -2.99
C GLN A 70 -1.43 -12.45 -1.97
N GLU A 71 -1.80 -12.44 -0.69
CA GLU A 71 -0.85 -12.13 0.39
C GLU A 71 0.15 -13.29 0.58
N PRO A 72 1.41 -13.02 0.94
CA PRO A 72 2.01 -11.69 1.16
C PRO A 72 2.41 -11.00 -0.14
N LEU A 73 1.92 -9.78 -0.38
CA LEU A 73 2.13 -9.06 -1.66
C LEU A 73 3.61 -8.75 -1.98
N HIS A 74 4.47 -8.70 -0.98
CA HIS A 74 5.89 -8.36 -1.13
C HIS A 74 6.83 -9.57 -0.99
N ALA A 75 6.34 -10.81 -1.00
CA ALA A 75 7.15 -12.00 -0.75
C ALA A 75 8.38 -12.15 -1.68
N ASP A 76 8.26 -11.77 -2.95
CA ASP A 76 9.33 -11.77 -3.96
C ASP A 76 9.97 -10.39 -4.17
N ILE A 77 9.54 -9.37 -3.41
CA ILE A 77 10.02 -7.97 -3.52
C ILE A 77 10.92 -7.60 -2.34
N ASP A 78 10.46 -7.80 -1.11
CA ASP A 78 11.21 -7.53 0.14
C ASP A 78 12.07 -8.74 0.52
N VAL A 79 12.90 -9.17 -0.43
CA VAL A 79 13.69 -10.41 -0.37
C VAL A 79 14.58 -10.44 0.88
N GLY A 80 14.63 -11.61 1.54
CA GLY A 80 15.39 -11.80 2.78
C GLY A 80 14.63 -11.39 4.05
N LYS A 81 13.34 -11.03 3.93
CA LYS A 81 12.43 -10.77 5.03
C LYS A 81 11.19 -11.66 4.90
N THR A 82 10.74 -12.23 6.01
CA THR A 82 9.42 -12.88 6.05
C THR A 82 8.34 -11.82 5.95
N CYS A 83 7.53 -11.89 4.90
CA CYS A 83 6.38 -11.03 4.70
C CYS A 83 5.10 -11.71 5.21
N GLY A 84 4.16 -10.90 5.66
CA GLY A 84 2.80 -11.32 6.03
C GLY A 84 1.80 -10.32 5.48
N ILE A 85 0.66 -10.16 6.15
CA ILE A 85 -0.40 -9.24 5.72
C ILE A 85 0.11 -7.79 5.71
N GLY A 86 -0.08 -7.11 4.58
CA GLY A 86 0.07 -5.66 4.40
C GLY A 86 -1.29 -4.96 4.16
N PRO A 87 -1.31 -3.65 3.90
CA PRO A 87 -2.57 -2.92 3.69
C PRO A 87 -3.14 -3.07 2.26
N GLY A 88 -2.40 -3.67 1.33
CA GLY A 88 -2.71 -3.63 -0.11
C GLY A 88 -4.04 -4.29 -0.47
N MET A 89 -4.27 -5.53 -0.04
CA MET A 89 -5.52 -6.24 -0.38
C MET A 89 -6.74 -5.60 0.29
N ALA A 90 -6.65 -5.25 1.58
CA ALA A 90 -7.71 -4.56 2.31
C ALA A 90 -8.04 -3.17 1.74
N PHE A 91 -7.03 -2.47 1.19
CA PHE A 91 -7.25 -1.23 0.46
C PHE A 91 -8.13 -1.46 -0.78
N VAL A 92 -7.84 -2.50 -1.57
CA VAL A 92 -8.63 -2.82 -2.75
C VAL A 92 -10.07 -3.21 -2.40
N ASP A 93 -10.25 -4.01 -1.35
CA ASP A 93 -11.57 -4.36 -0.84
C ASP A 93 -12.36 -3.11 -0.43
N GLY A 94 -11.75 -2.22 0.34
CA GLY A 94 -12.39 -0.97 0.74
C GLY A 94 -12.70 -0.03 -0.45
N LEU A 95 -11.88 0.00 -1.51
CA LEU A 95 -12.21 0.74 -2.73
C LEU A 95 -13.49 0.22 -3.38
N ARG A 96 -13.66 -1.10 -3.46
CA ARG A 96 -14.85 -1.74 -4.02
C ARG A 96 -16.07 -1.49 -3.15
N ALA A 97 -15.93 -1.63 -1.83
CA ALA A 97 -17.01 -1.39 -0.88
C ALA A 97 -17.55 0.05 -0.91
N ASN A 98 -16.72 1.03 -1.32
CA ASN A 98 -17.14 2.43 -1.48
C ASN A 98 -17.61 2.76 -2.91
N GLY A 99 -17.96 1.76 -3.72
CA GLY A 99 -18.60 1.97 -5.03
C GLY A 99 -17.65 2.43 -6.14
N SER A 100 -16.34 2.18 -6.01
CA SER A 100 -15.41 2.43 -7.11
C SER A 100 -15.83 1.65 -8.36
N ARG A 101 -15.84 2.33 -9.51
CA ARG A 101 -16.14 1.72 -10.82
C ARG A 101 -14.92 0.98 -11.41
N THR A 102 -13.83 0.89 -10.68
CA THR A 102 -12.61 0.18 -11.10
C THR A 102 -12.92 -1.28 -11.39
N ARG A 103 -12.77 -1.68 -12.67
CA ARG A 103 -13.04 -3.06 -13.10
C ARG A 103 -11.88 -4.01 -12.82
N VAL A 104 -10.65 -3.52 -12.93
CA VAL A 104 -9.42 -4.28 -12.63
C VAL A 104 -8.47 -3.35 -11.87
N VAL A 105 -8.01 -3.81 -10.70
CA VAL A 105 -7.04 -3.11 -9.87
C VAL A 105 -5.68 -3.78 -10.02
N GLY A 106 -4.64 -3.00 -10.30
CA GLY A 106 -3.25 -3.48 -10.33
C GLY A 106 -2.47 -2.97 -9.13
N LEU A 107 -1.87 -3.86 -8.35
CA LEU A 107 -0.99 -3.56 -7.22
C LEU A 107 0.47 -3.71 -7.65
N VAL A 108 1.28 -2.68 -7.44
CA VAL A 108 2.72 -2.67 -7.75
C VAL A 108 3.52 -2.63 -6.45
N PRO A 109 3.84 -3.81 -5.85
CA PRO A 109 4.61 -3.87 -4.62
C PRO A 109 6.05 -3.41 -4.85
N CYS A 110 6.52 -2.47 -4.03
CA CYS A 110 7.84 -1.85 -4.11
C CYS A 110 8.50 -1.67 -2.74
N ALA A 111 7.80 -1.90 -1.62
CA ALA A 111 8.30 -1.61 -0.28
C ALA A 111 9.51 -2.48 0.12
N ALA A 112 10.35 -1.93 1.01
CA ALA A 112 11.57 -2.58 1.50
C ALA A 112 11.78 -2.33 3.00
N GLY A 113 11.81 -3.41 3.80
CA GLY A 113 11.82 -3.34 5.26
C GLY A 113 13.07 -2.71 5.87
N GLY A 114 12.90 -1.90 6.93
CA GLY A 114 14.00 -1.29 7.69
C GLY A 114 14.75 -0.18 6.93
N THR A 115 14.12 0.42 5.92
CA THR A 115 14.74 1.45 5.11
C THR A 115 14.37 2.84 5.61
N LYS A 116 15.38 3.72 5.75
CA LYS A 116 15.22 5.16 5.98
C LYS A 116 14.83 5.87 4.68
N ILE A 117 14.18 7.03 4.75
CA ILE A 117 13.73 7.78 3.56
C ILE A 117 14.90 8.18 2.64
N ARG A 118 16.10 8.39 3.18
CA ARG A 118 17.31 8.65 2.38
C ARG A 118 17.68 7.50 1.43
N LYS A 119 17.27 6.26 1.72
CA LYS A 119 17.45 5.11 0.81
C LYS A 119 16.50 5.18 -0.39
N TRP A 120 15.53 6.08 -0.38
CA TRP A 120 14.57 6.37 -1.44
C TRP A 120 14.88 7.66 -2.22
N ALA A 121 16.00 8.32 -1.95
CA ALA A 121 16.42 9.49 -2.74
C ALA A 121 16.56 9.14 -4.24
N ARG A 122 16.32 10.12 -5.11
CA ARG A 122 16.44 9.93 -6.57
C ARG A 122 17.82 9.37 -6.93
N GLY A 123 17.84 8.34 -7.77
CA GLY A 123 19.07 7.65 -8.15
C GLY A 123 19.58 6.62 -7.15
N THR A 124 18.91 6.34 -6.04
CA THR A 124 19.22 5.14 -5.23
C THR A 124 18.64 3.88 -5.87
N ARG A 125 19.06 2.71 -5.38
CA ARG A 125 18.56 1.40 -5.84
C ARG A 125 17.04 1.27 -5.70
N LEU A 126 16.49 1.59 -4.52
CA LEU A 126 15.06 1.43 -4.24
C LEU A 126 14.20 2.38 -5.08
N TYR A 127 14.65 3.62 -5.23
CA TYR A 127 14.00 4.61 -6.09
C TYR A 127 13.94 4.14 -7.55
N ARG A 128 15.08 3.71 -8.12
CA ARG A 128 15.13 3.19 -9.50
C ARG A 128 14.25 1.96 -9.69
N GLN A 129 14.22 1.06 -8.70
CA GLN A 129 13.36 -0.11 -8.74
C GLN A 129 11.88 0.27 -8.76
N LEU A 130 11.46 1.22 -7.91
CA LEU A 130 10.09 1.74 -7.89
C LEU A 130 9.71 2.34 -9.26
N VAL A 131 10.52 3.26 -9.79
CA VAL A 131 10.25 3.91 -11.09
C VAL A 131 10.20 2.88 -12.22
N SER A 132 11.14 1.94 -12.24
CA SER A 132 11.17 0.86 -13.25
C SER A 132 9.93 -0.03 -13.19
N ARG A 133 9.46 -0.39 -11.99
CA ARG A 133 8.26 -1.22 -11.81
C ARG A 133 6.99 -0.47 -12.16
N ALA A 134 6.91 0.81 -11.79
CA ALA A 134 5.83 1.70 -12.21
C ALA A 134 5.75 1.82 -13.74
N GLY A 135 6.88 2.06 -14.41
CA GLY A 135 6.94 2.09 -15.87
C GLY A 135 6.57 0.76 -16.52
N ALA A 136 6.95 -0.38 -15.93
CA ALA A 136 6.54 -1.70 -16.42
C ALA A 136 5.02 -1.93 -16.27
N SER A 137 4.43 -1.45 -15.17
CA SER A 137 3.02 -1.68 -14.85
C SER A 137 2.04 -1.10 -15.88
N VAL A 138 2.43 -0.02 -16.56
CA VAL A 138 1.58 0.67 -17.54
C VAL A 138 1.77 0.20 -18.99
N LYS A 139 2.75 -0.70 -19.26
CA LYS A 139 3.07 -1.16 -20.62
C LYS A 139 1.90 -1.82 -21.33
N ASP A 140 1.14 -2.63 -20.60
CA ASP A 140 -0.04 -3.32 -21.11
C ASP A 140 -1.32 -2.52 -20.87
N GLY A 141 -1.22 -1.18 -20.85
CA GLY A 141 -2.32 -0.28 -20.55
C GLY A 141 -2.73 -0.23 -19.08
N GLY A 142 -3.46 0.81 -18.74
CA GLY A 142 -3.81 1.19 -17.36
C GLY A 142 -3.23 2.55 -16.99
N ALA A 143 -3.59 3.04 -15.81
CA ALA A 143 -3.16 4.34 -15.31
C ALA A 143 -2.79 4.25 -13.83
N ILE A 144 -1.66 4.85 -13.45
CA ILE A 144 -1.26 4.95 -12.06
C ILE A 144 -2.18 5.97 -11.38
N ARG A 145 -2.98 5.50 -10.41
CA ARG A 145 -3.97 6.32 -9.70
C ARG A 145 -3.43 6.94 -8.43
N ALA A 146 -2.54 6.23 -7.73
CA ALA A 146 -1.88 6.76 -6.55
C ALA A 146 -0.63 5.96 -6.18
N ILE A 147 0.23 6.59 -5.39
CA ILE A 147 1.25 5.92 -4.59
C ILE A 147 0.76 5.85 -3.15
N LEU A 148 0.65 4.63 -2.62
CA LEU A 148 0.46 4.38 -1.20
C LEU A 148 1.84 4.30 -0.55
N TRP A 149 2.13 5.22 0.36
CA TRP A 149 3.42 5.36 1.02
C TRP A 149 3.28 5.12 2.52
N TYR A 150 3.91 4.06 3.05
CA TYR A 150 3.96 3.83 4.50
C TYR A 150 5.40 3.60 4.94
N GLN A 151 6.01 4.67 5.43
CA GLN A 151 7.39 4.71 5.91
C GLN A 151 7.60 5.82 6.93
N GLY A 152 8.68 5.70 7.71
CA GLY A 152 9.23 6.76 8.55
C GLY A 152 9.72 6.27 9.90
N GLU A 153 9.36 5.04 10.31
CA GLU A 153 9.76 4.47 11.60
C GLU A 153 11.28 4.32 11.70
N SER A 154 11.98 4.08 10.58
CA SER A 154 13.45 4.01 10.59
C SER A 154 14.12 5.38 10.76
N ASP A 155 13.42 6.48 10.42
CA ASP A 155 13.93 7.84 10.49
C ASP A 155 13.69 8.49 11.87
N THR A 156 12.94 7.84 12.77
CA THR A 156 12.75 8.32 14.16
C THR A 156 13.90 7.98 15.11
N VAL A 157 14.90 7.21 14.64
CA VAL A 157 16.02 6.73 15.46
C VAL A 157 16.96 7.87 15.88
N THR A 158 17.12 8.90 15.04
CA THR A 158 17.97 10.05 15.33
C THR A 158 17.17 11.34 15.14
N LYS A 159 17.54 12.39 15.89
CA LYS A 159 16.88 13.69 15.77
C LYS A 159 17.13 14.29 14.39
N GLU A 160 18.34 14.10 13.85
CA GLU A 160 18.76 14.61 12.56
C GLU A 160 17.95 14.00 11.41
N ASP A 161 17.75 12.67 11.41
CA ASP A 161 16.92 12.01 10.38
C ASP A 161 15.45 12.43 10.51
N ALA A 162 14.93 12.58 11.74
CA ALA A 162 13.55 13.01 11.99
C ALA A 162 13.30 14.46 11.52
N ASP A 163 14.21 15.38 11.85
CA ASP A 163 14.12 16.79 11.46
C ASP A 163 14.23 16.96 9.93
N ALA A 164 15.03 16.13 9.26
CA ALA A 164 15.19 16.13 7.80
C ALA A 164 14.04 15.45 7.03
N TYR A 165 13.19 14.66 7.71
CA TYR A 165 12.21 13.79 7.07
C TYR A 165 11.23 14.55 6.16
N ARG A 166 10.72 15.70 6.61
CA ARG A 166 9.77 16.52 5.86
C ARG A 166 10.33 16.93 4.49
N GLY A 167 11.53 17.51 4.46
CA GLY A 167 12.17 17.96 3.22
C GLY A 167 12.53 16.79 2.30
N ASN A 168 12.96 15.66 2.86
CA ASN A 168 13.21 14.44 2.10
C ASN A 168 11.93 13.88 1.46
N MET A 169 10.79 13.93 2.16
CA MET A 169 9.50 13.49 1.64
C MET A 169 9.00 14.39 0.49
N GLU A 170 9.09 15.71 0.64
CA GLU A 170 8.73 16.67 -0.42
C GLU A 170 9.59 16.45 -1.67
N THR A 171 10.90 16.24 -1.47
CA THR A 171 11.84 15.93 -2.55
C THR A 171 11.49 14.60 -3.24
N LEU A 172 11.18 13.55 -2.46
CA LEU A 172 10.78 12.25 -2.99
C LEU A 172 9.52 12.37 -3.88
N ILE A 173 8.48 13.05 -3.39
CA ILE A 173 7.22 13.23 -4.13
C ILE A 173 7.46 13.99 -5.43
N THR A 174 8.21 15.09 -5.38
CA THR A 174 8.54 15.91 -6.56
C THR A 174 9.27 15.08 -7.60
N ASN A 175 10.29 14.31 -7.18
CA ASN A 175 11.06 13.46 -8.07
C ASN A 175 10.19 12.36 -8.70
N LEU A 176 9.34 11.67 -7.91
CA LEU A 176 8.46 10.63 -8.42
C LEU A 176 7.45 11.18 -9.44
N ARG A 177 6.85 12.33 -9.18
CA ARG A 177 5.94 12.99 -10.14
C ARG A 177 6.64 13.33 -11.45
N SER A 178 7.87 13.83 -11.37
CA SER A 178 8.69 14.13 -12.55
C SER A 178 9.05 12.87 -13.33
N ASP A 179 9.63 11.86 -12.67
CA ASP A 179 10.15 10.66 -13.33
C ASP A 179 9.04 9.70 -13.80
N LEU A 180 7.83 9.79 -13.23
CA LEU A 180 6.63 9.09 -13.71
C LEU A 180 5.81 9.92 -14.71
N ASN A 181 6.23 11.15 -14.99
CA ASN A 181 5.53 12.10 -15.87
C ASN A 181 4.04 12.33 -15.46
N GLU A 182 3.79 12.40 -14.15
CA GLU A 182 2.45 12.58 -13.57
C GLU A 182 2.49 13.69 -12.50
N PRO A 183 2.46 14.98 -12.91
CA PRO A 183 2.62 16.13 -12.00
C PRO A 183 1.57 16.19 -10.88
N SER A 184 0.37 15.67 -11.12
CA SER A 184 -0.73 15.64 -10.16
C SER A 184 -0.90 14.30 -9.45
N LEU A 185 0.07 13.38 -9.57
CA LEU A 185 -0.03 12.03 -9.00
C LEU A 185 -0.34 12.11 -7.49
N PRO A 186 -1.46 11.53 -7.03
CA PRO A 186 -1.77 11.46 -5.61
C PRO A 186 -0.76 10.59 -4.87
N VAL A 187 -0.22 11.12 -3.78
CA VAL A 187 0.57 10.35 -2.80
C VAL A 187 -0.20 10.31 -1.50
N ILE A 188 -0.57 9.09 -1.10
CA ILE A 188 -1.29 8.82 0.15
C ILE A 188 -0.26 8.31 1.15
N GLN A 189 0.20 9.19 2.04
CA GLN A 189 1.19 8.85 3.06
C GLN A 189 0.53 8.50 4.39
N VAL A 190 0.98 7.40 4.99
CA VAL A 190 0.66 7.02 6.36
C VAL A 190 1.74 7.59 7.27
N ARG A 191 1.36 8.46 8.22
CA ARG A 191 2.33 8.93 9.21
C ARG A 191 2.68 7.81 10.18
N PRO A 192 3.98 7.64 10.52
CA PRO A 192 4.39 6.78 11.61
C PRO A 192 3.64 7.13 12.89
N PHE A 193 3.38 6.10 13.67
CA PHE A 193 2.66 6.15 14.92
C PHE A 193 3.26 7.18 15.90
N SER A 194 2.40 8.00 16.51
CA SER A 194 2.74 8.78 17.71
C SER A 194 1.78 8.37 18.82
N ILE A 195 2.28 7.70 19.85
CA ILE A 195 1.52 7.53 21.10
C ILE A 195 1.46 8.90 21.76
N SER A 196 0.33 9.60 21.66
CA SER A 196 0.02 10.64 22.64
C SER A 196 -0.64 9.95 23.83
N LEU A 197 0.13 9.64 24.87
CA LEU A 197 -0.40 9.23 26.18
C LEU A 197 -1.11 10.45 26.79
N LYS A 198 -2.32 10.79 26.31
CA LYS A 198 -3.21 11.61 27.10
C LYS A 198 -3.77 10.70 28.19
N ILE A 199 -3.22 10.82 29.40
CA ILE A 199 -3.74 10.22 30.63
C ILE A 199 -5.10 10.88 30.92
N LEU A 200 -6.13 10.46 30.18
CA LEU A 200 -7.52 10.76 30.48
C LEU A 200 -8.26 9.42 30.34
N ARG A 201 -8.40 8.73 31.47
CA ARG A 201 -9.27 7.58 31.70
C ARG A 201 -9.21 6.47 30.63
N HIS A 202 -8.33 5.51 30.85
CA HIS A 202 -8.45 4.10 30.39
C HIS A 202 -8.73 3.82 28.89
N GLN A 203 -8.50 4.76 27.97
CA GLN A 203 -8.51 4.46 26.53
C GLN A 203 -7.23 4.94 25.87
N VAL A 204 -6.34 4.00 25.51
CA VAL A 204 -5.25 4.27 24.58
C VAL A 204 -5.89 4.50 23.21
N ARG A 205 -6.02 5.77 22.80
CA ARG A 205 -6.57 6.11 21.50
C ARG A 205 -5.43 6.22 20.48
N PHE A 206 -5.35 5.23 19.59
CA PHE A 206 -4.42 5.25 18.46
C PHE A 206 -4.90 6.29 17.44
N VAL A 207 -4.06 7.27 17.11
CA VAL A 207 -4.39 8.30 16.10
C VAL A 207 -3.48 8.13 14.90
N PHE A 208 -4.02 7.59 13.80
CA PHE A 208 -3.37 7.63 12.49
C PHE A 208 -3.68 8.95 11.83
N SER A 209 -2.64 9.68 11.44
CA SER A 209 -2.79 10.81 10.55
C SER A 209 -2.40 10.36 9.15
N LEU A 210 -3.41 10.26 8.27
CA LEU A 210 -3.17 10.12 6.85
C LEU A 210 -2.98 11.52 6.28
N THR A 211 -1.95 11.72 5.48
CA THR A 211 -1.81 12.95 4.71
C THR A 211 -1.87 12.61 3.24
N ILE A 212 -2.72 13.31 2.54
CA ILE A 212 -2.90 13.17 1.11
C ILE A 212 -2.26 14.37 0.47
N ILE A 213 -1.35 14.12 -0.45
CA ILE A 213 -0.67 15.16 -1.20
C ILE A 213 -1.15 15.00 -2.66
N GLY A 214 -2.14 15.81 -3.06
CA GLY A 214 -2.82 15.73 -4.36
C GLY A 214 -3.97 16.74 -4.49
N GLN A 215 -4.71 16.71 -5.61
CA GLN A 215 -5.86 17.60 -5.85
C GLN A 215 -7.04 17.33 -4.90
N LYS A 216 -7.73 18.41 -4.47
CA LYS A 216 -8.79 18.41 -3.44
C LYS A 216 -9.98 17.51 -3.79
N ASP A 217 -10.35 17.37 -5.06
CA ASP A 217 -11.60 16.71 -5.48
C ASP A 217 -11.53 15.17 -5.52
N THR A 218 -10.36 14.58 -5.29
CA THR A 218 -10.18 13.12 -5.38
C THR A 218 -10.33 12.39 -4.04
N LEU A 219 -10.39 13.05 -2.86
CA LEU A 219 -10.14 12.34 -1.60
C LEU A 219 -11.05 12.65 -0.40
N LEU A 220 -12.01 11.73 -0.20
CA LEU A 220 -12.48 11.25 1.10
C LEU A 220 -12.49 9.70 1.13
N ILE A 221 -12.77 9.09 -0.03
CA ILE A 221 -12.86 7.64 -0.22
C ILE A 221 -11.51 6.97 0.09
N TYR A 222 -10.43 7.38 -0.58
CA TYR A 222 -9.10 6.81 -0.37
C TYR A 222 -8.60 6.97 1.08
N GLU A 223 -8.94 8.08 1.74
CA GLU A 223 -8.57 8.29 3.14
C GLU A 223 -9.28 7.31 4.06
N LYS A 224 -10.61 7.20 3.92
CA LYS A 224 -11.45 6.29 4.70
C LYS A 224 -11.01 4.84 4.47
N VAL A 225 -10.74 4.48 3.22
CA VAL A 225 -10.30 3.13 2.83
C VAL A 225 -8.94 2.79 3.44
N MET A 226 -7.95 3.68 3.32
CA MET A 226 -6.62 3.41 3.89
C MET A 226 -6.63 3.36 5.42
N LYS A 227 -7.44 4.20 6.08
CA LYS A 227 -7.62 4.14 7.53
C LYS A 227 -8.19 2.78 7.97
N THR A 228 -9.22 2.29 7.28
CA THR A 228 -9.81 0.97 7.57
C THR A 228 -8.81 -0.16 7.31
N ALA A 229 -8.08 -0.10 6.20
CA ALA A 229 -7.07 -1.12 5.85
C ALA A 229 -5.95 -1.21 6.90
N VAL A 230 -5.41 -0.06 7.34
CA VAL A 230 -4.33 -0.01 8.34
C VAL A 230 -4.84 -0.48 9.72
N VAL A 231 -6.05 -0.06 10.13
CA VAL A 231 -6.64 -0.49 11.42
C VAL A 231 -6.94 -1.99 11.42
N GLY A 232 -7.51 -2.53 10.33
CA GLY A 232 -7.77 -3.96 10.18
C GLY A 232 -6.49 -4.80 10.29
N MET A 233 -5.38 -4.33 9.69
CA MET A 233 -4.08 -5.00 9.78
C MET A 233 -3.54 -5.10 11.22
N MET A 234 -3.75 -4.07 12.04
CA MET A 234 -3.32 -4.09 13.44
C MET A 234 -4.10 -5.08 14.29
N ALA A 235 -5.38 -5.31 13.99
CA ALA A 235 -6.19 -6.31 14.69
C ALA A 235 -5.72 -7.76 14.43
N VAL A 236 -5.08 -8.00 13.27
CA VAL A 236 -4.51 -9.31 12.89
C VAL A 236 -3.12 -9.52 13.49
N SER A 237 -2.47 -8.44 13.94
CA SER A 237 -1.15 -8.44 14.56
C SER A 237 -1.29 -8.66 16.08
N GLY A 238 -1.54 -9.90 16.51
CA GLY A 238 -1.61 -10.24 17.95
C GLY A 238 -0.29 -9.96 18.71
N PRO A 239 -0.32 -9.84 20.05
CA PRO A 239 0.86 -9.47 20.83
C PRO A 239 1.95 -10.55 20.78
N SER A 240 3.20 -10.11 20.55
CA SER A 240 4.38 -10.92 20.83
C SER A 240 4.65 -10.90 22.34
N ASN A 241 4.39 -12.01 23.02
CA ASN A 241 4.84 -12.21 24.40
C ASN A 241 6.37 -12.39 24.42
N SER A 242 7.12 -11.30 24.54
CA SER A 242 8.46 -11.33 25.13
C SER A 242 8.35 -10.82 26.57
N SER A 243 8.54 -11.75 27.50
CA SER A 243 8.61 -11.66 28.95
C SER A 243 8.86 -10.27 29.58
N GLY A 244 7.97 -9.90 30.53
CA GLY A 244 8.31 -9.05 31.68
C GLY A 244 7.56 -7.72 31.77
N GLY A 245 6.33 -7.75 32.27
CA GLY A 245 5.57 -6.54 32.66
C GLY A 245 4.08 -6.66 32.34
N GLU A 246 3.25 -6.60 33.38
CA GLU A 246 1.80 -6.84 33.40
C GLU A 246 1.03 -6.28 32.17
N THR A 247 0.43 -7.19 31.39
CA THR A 247 -0.44 -6.86 30.26
C THR A 247 -1.88 -6.68 30.73
N ASN A 248 -2.37 -5.44 30.77
CA ASN A 248 -3.80 -5.16 30.85
C ASN A 248 -4.44 -5.39 29.47
N ASN A 249 -5.30 -6.42 29.40
CA ASN A 249 -6.11 -6.81 28.24
C ASN A 249 -7.12 -5.72 27.86
N PHE A 250 -7.05 -5.18 26.64
CA PHE A 250 -8.15 -4.41 26.06
C PHE A 250 -8.27 -4.68 24.55
N TRP A 251 -9.39 -5.30 24.14
CA TRP A 251 -9.80 -5.46 22.75
C TRP A 251 -10.48 -4.17 22.23
N PHE A 252 -10.25 -3.82 20.96
CA PHE A 252 -10.82 -2.64 20.31
C PHE A 252 -11.98 -2.97 19.35
N ARG A 253 -13.11 -2.26 19.50
CA ARG A 253 -14.11 -2.05 18.44
C ARG A 253 -13.80 -0.70 17.76
N PRO A 254 -13.66 -0.62 16.43
CA PRO A 254 -13.43 0.66 15.76
C PRO A 254 -14.71 1.49 15.74
N HIS A 255 -14.69 2.66 16.40
CA HIS A 255 -15.66 3.73 16.18
C HIS A 255 -15.03 4.80 15.28
N LEU A 256 -15.59 4.98 14.08
CA LEU A 256 -15.36 6.15 13.23
C LEU A 256 -15.93 7.38 13.95
N THR A 257 -15.08 8.35 14.27
CA THR A 257 -15.54 9.68 14.72
C THR A 257 -14.87 10.77 13.88
N GLU A 258 -15.69 11.76 13.55
CA GLU A 258 -15.52 12.78 12.52
C GLU A 258 -14.48 13.86 12.86
N ARG A 259 -14.01 14.51 11.77
CA ARG A 259 -13.42 15.84 11.58
C ARG A 259 -12.61 16.46 12.74
N LEU A 260 -11.35 16.77 12.44
CA LEU A 260 -10.68 17.95 12.98
C LEU A 260 -10.78 19.10 11.95
N PRO A 261 -10.94 20.36 12.37
CA PRO A 261 -11.20 21.49 11.49
C PRO A 261 -10.02 21.77 10.54
N CYS A 262 -10.34 22.25 9.35
CA CYS A 262 -9.37 22.79 8.40
C CYS A 262 -8.55 23.88 9.09
N LEU A 263 -7.21 23.81 8.96
CA LEU A 263 -6.36 24.96 9.18
C LEU A 263 -6.61 25.90 8.01
N GLU A 264 -7.39 26.95 8.24
CA GLU A 264 -7.41 28.13 7.38
C GLU A 264 -6.04 28.82 7.45
N GLU A 265 -5.56 29.24 6.29
CA GLU A 265 -4.40 30.10 6.12
C GLU A 265 -4.62 31.41 6.90
N GLN A 266 -3.61 31.79 7.69
CA GLN A 266 -3.27 33.18 8.00
C GLN A 266 -1.79 33.38 7.67
#